data_AF-A0A954YWR2-F1
#
_entry.id   AF-A0A954YWR2-F1
#
_cell.length_a   1.000
_cell.length_b   1.000
_cell.length_c   1.000
_cell.angle_alpha   90.00
_cell.angle_beta   90.00
_cell.angle_gamma   90.00
#
_symmetry.space_group_name_H-M   'P 1'
#
loop_
_entity.id
_entity.type
_entity.pdbx_description
1 polymer ?
#
loop_
_entity_poly.entity_id
_entity_poly.type
_entity_poly.pdbx_seq_one_letter_code
_entity_poly.pdbx_strand_id
1 'polypeptide(L)'
;MKFGFGLAGLLLCATTVANADVSDVFPSVSPPSVTHESIIETVYGGDFVANGDDYNDGGSGVSAIRFDDSLTPNGMISLLTAGKGDASDRVWSDAFITAKTVWLRADFTQQFGFDRGNGFELLFDAFGEYENVTGEGSADLTGETWRWVRRDQDGTRAWSSDPGQNPDFLDHMVTYQVDGLNRTGVTYLIFIEDLYGSHTTDGGFSDRDFDDLVIEVHATPEPATAMLVLGGAMIALRRRR
;
A
#
# COMPACT_ATOMS: atom_id res chain seq x y z
N MET A 1 -27.84 19.78 62.50
CA MET A 1 -26.83 20.18 61.50
C MET A 1 -26.14 18.93 60.99
N LYS A 2 -26.27 18.62 59.70
CA LYS A 2 -25.47 17.61 58.99
C LYS A 2 -25.03 18.26 57.67
N PHE A 3 -23.75 18.56 57.55
CA PHE A 3 -23.14 18.99 56.29
C PHE A 3 -22.50 17.77 55.64
N GLY A 4 -23.01 17.39 54.46
CA GLY A 4 -22.38 16.39 53.59
C GLY A 4 -21.51 17.12 52.58
N PHE A 5 -20.21 16.85 52.59
CA PHE A 5 -19.28 17.28 51.54
C PHE A 5 -19.23 16.19 50.47
N GLY A 6 -19.70 16.52 49.26
CA GLY A 6 -19.52 15.71 48.07
C GLY A 6 -18.12 15.93 47.51
N LEU A 7 -17.35 14.86 47.40
CA LEU A 7 -16.03 14.86 46.76
C LEU A 7 -16.23 14.70 45.25
N ALA A 8 -16.00 15.79 44.49
CA ALA A 8 -15.97 15.74 43.04
C ALA A 8 -14.60 15.21 42.58
N GLY A 9 -14.56 13.98 42.07
CA GLY A 9 -13.37 13.40 41.46
C GLY A 9 -13.15 13.98 40.08
N LEU A 10 -12.07 14.75 39.91
CA LEU A 10 -11.61 15.23 38.61
C LEU A 10 -10.93 14.06 37.87
N LEU A 11 -11.58 13.53 36.84
CA LEU A 11 -11.01 12.50 35.98
C LEU A 11 -10.11 13.18 34.93
N LEU A 12 -8.80 13.02 35.08
CA LEU A 12 -7.81 13.51 34.13
C LEU A 12 -7.66 12.47 33.00
N CYS A 13 -8.21 12.76 31.82
CA CYS A 13 -7.96 11.97 30.62
C CYS A 13 -6.65 12.46 29.98
N ALA A 14 -5.57 11.68 30.08
CA ALA A 14 -4.37 11.89 29.30
C ALA A 14 -4.60 11.34 27.89
N THR A 15 -4.61 12.21 26.88
CA THR A 15 -4.61 11.81 25.48
C THR A 15 -3.16 11.62 25.04
N THR A 16 -2.76 10.39 24.76
CA THR A 16 -1.53 10.11 24.01
C THR A 16 -1.78 10.46 22.55
N VAL A 17 -0.95 11.34 21.98
CA VAL A 17 -0.95 11.57 20.54
C VAL A 17 -0.34 10.33 19.91
N ALA A 18 -1.10 9.62 19.07
CA ALA A 18 -0.56 8.51 18.28
C ALA A 18 0.44 9.10 17.28
N ASN A 19 1.69 8.64 17.31
CA ASN A 19 2.66 8.95 16.27
C ASN A 19 2.40 7.98 15.11
N ALA A 20 2.14 8.52 13.93
CA ALA A 20 2.31 7.78 12.69
C ALA A 20 3.82 7.58 12.48
N ASP A 21 4.23 6.41 12.00
CA ASP A 21 5.61 6.12 11.63
C ASP A 21 5.64 5.62 10.19
N VAL A 22 6.62 6.10 9.43
CA VAL A 22 6.89 5.72 8.04
C VAL A 22 8.32 5.17 8.01
N SER A 23 8.53 4.04 7.37
CA SER A 23 9.85 3.44 7.20
C SER A 23 10.73 4.38 6.40
N ASP A 24 11.93 4.63 6.92
CA ASP A 24 12.97 5.36 6.21
C ASP A 24 13.31 4.65 4.89
N VAL A 25 13.15 5.36 3.78
CA VAL A 25 13.63 4.92 2.46
C VAL A 25 15.07 5.38 2.33
N PHE A 26 16.00 4.43 2.27
CA PHE A 26 17.42 4.76 2.15
C PHE A 26 17.81 4.85 0.69
N PRO A 27 18.69 5.80 0.32
CA PRO A 27 19.24 5.80 -1.03
C PRO A 27 20.09 4.53 -1.24
N SER A 28 19.91 3.85 -2.37
CA SER A 28 20.78 2.73 -2.75
C SER A 28 22.24 3.15 -2.66
N VAL A 29 23.11 2.32 -2.07
CA VAL A 29 24.56 2.62 -2.08
C VAL A 29 25.27 2.12 -3.34
N SER A 30 24.58 1.37 -4.18
CA SER A 30 25.15 0.78 -5.39
C SER A 30 24.74 1.60 -6.62
N PRO A 31 25.68 2.21 -7.38
CA PRO A 31 25.32 3.12 -8.45
C PRO A 31 24.99 2.45 -9.80
N PRO A 32 24.06 3.04 -10.57
CA PRO A 32 23.20 4.16 -10.18
C PRO A 32 22.03 3.67 -9.32
N SER A 33 21.90 4.25 -8.12
CA SER A 33 20.78 4.04 -7.22
C SER A 33 19.50 4.52 -7.90
N VAL A 34 18.55 3.62 -8.18
CA VAL A 34 17.24 4.01 -8.66
C VAL A 34 16.43 4.48 -7.46
N THR A 35 15.79 5.63 -7.59
CA THR A 35 14.96 6.21 -6.51
C THR A 35 13.49 5.93 -6.77
N HIS A 36 12.66 5.93 -5.72
CA HIS A 36 11.20 5.89 -5.86
C HIS A 36 10.71 6.99 -6.82
N GLU A 37 11.25 8.21 -6.72
CA GLU A 37 10.95 9.32 -7.63
C GLU A 37 11.16 8.92 -9.10
N SER A 38 12.33 8.38 -9.45
CA SER A 38 12.64 7.98 -10.83
C SER A 38 11.78 6.83 -11.34
N ILE A 39 11.36 5.91 -10.46
CA ILE A 39 10.44 4.82 -10.82
C ILE A 39 9.04 5.40 -11.06
N ILE A 40 8.57 6.28 -10.18
CA ILE A 40 7.27 6.96 -10.33
C ILE A 40 7.23 7.77 -11.64
N GLU A 41 8.29 8.52 -11.95
CA GLU A 41 8.45 9.23 -13.23
C GLU A 41 8.42 8.28 -14.42
N THR A 42 9.08 7.13 -14.31
CA THR A 42 9.08 6.12 -15.38
C THR A 42 7.68 5.54 -15.61
N VAL A 43 6.93 5.28 -14.53
CA VAL A 43 5.61 4.66 -14.58
C VAL A 43 4.52 5.62 -15.06
N TYR A 44 4.53 6.87 -14.58
CA TYR A 44 3.46 7.83 -14.83
C TYR A 44 3.83 8.96 -15.80
N GLY A 45 5.11 9.12 -16.12
CA GLY A 45 5.65 10.26 -16.86
C GLY A 45 5.65 11.54 -16.03
N GLY A 46 6.34 12.57 -16.51
CA GLY A 46 6.43 13.86 -15.83
C GLY A 46 7.74 14.05 -15.07
N ASP A 47 7.80 15.12 -14.28
CA ASP A 47 8.95 15.54 -13.47
C ASP A 47 8.49 15.59 -12.00
N PHE A 48 8.57 14.44 -11.31
CA PHE A 48 8.08 14.35 -9.93
C PHE A 48 9.06 14.99 -8.97
N VAL A 49 8.54 15.71 -7.98
CA VAL A 49 9.36 16.31 -6.93
C VAL A 49 8.86 15.82 -5.58
N ALA A 50 9.80 15.37 -4.74
CA ALA A 50 9.53 14.99 -3.36
C ALA A 50 8.96 16.17 -2.54
N ASN A 51 7.96 15.90 -1.73
CA ASN A 51 7.39 16.80 -0.74
C ASN A 51 7.17 16.02 0.57
N GLY A 52 8.20 15.99 1.42
CA GLY A 52 8.26 15.01 2.50
C GLY A 52 8.39 13.61 1.91
N ASP A 53 7.54 12.69 2.35
CA ASP A 53 7.49 11.31 1.83
C ASP A 53 6.59 11.17 0.59
N ASP A 54 5.85 12.21 0.21
CA ASP A 54 4.97 12.23 -0.96
C ASP A 54 5.71 12.75 -2.21
N TYR A 55 5.17 12.50 -3.41
CA TYR A 55 5.70 13.02 -4.68
C TYR A 55 4.61 13.72 -5.50
N ASN A 56 4.95 14.82 -6.17
CA ASN A 56 4.01 15.58 -7.00
C ASN A 56 4.66 15.97 -8.33
N ASP A 57 3.93 15.81 -9.44
CA ASP A 57 4.43 16.11 -10.80
C ASP A 57 4.43 17.61 -11.15
N GLY A 58 3.88 18.50 -10.31
CA GLY A 58 3.93 19.96 -10.51
C GLY A 58 3.21 20.52 -11.77
N GLY A 59 2.91 19.69 -12.78
CA GLY A 59 2.40 20.05 -14.09
C GLY A 59 1.14 19.29 -14.52
N SER A 60 1.10 17.95 -14.40
CA SER A 60 -0.10 17.16 -14.78
C SER A 60 -1.18 17.11 -13.70
N GLY A 61 -0.81 17.37 -12.45
CA GLY A 61 -1.68 17.18 -11.29
C GLY A 61 -1.69 15.75 -10.75
N VAL A 62 -0.86 14.85 -11.27
CA VAL A 62 -0.63 13.52 -10.69
C VAL A 62 0.25 13.65 -9.44
N SER A 63 -0.11 12.91 -8.40
CA SER A 63 0.63 12.83 -7.14
C SER A 63 0.68 11.40 -6.61
N ALA A 64 1.78 11.02 -5.98
CA ALA A 64 1.93 9.77 -5.24
C ALA A 64 2.02 10.09 -3.75
N ILE A 65 1.00 9.69 -3.00
CA ILE A 65 0.81 10.03 -1.59
C ILE A 65 1.18 8.81 -0.74
N ARG A 66 2.21 8.94 0.09
CA ARG A 66 2.72 7.88 0.98
C ARG A 66 1.70 7.55 2.06
N PHE A 67 1.40 6.25 2.20
CA PHE A 67 0.65 5.69 3.32
C PHE A 67 1.58 5.40 4.50
N ASP A 68 1.02 5.45 5.71
CA ASP A 68 1.75 5.20 6.94
C ASP A 68 2.01 3.69 7.13
N ASP A 69 3.21 3.33 7.57
CA ASP A 69 3.63 1.93 7.79
C ASP A 69 3.21 1.43 9.18
N SER A 70 3.01 2.37 10.10
CA SER A 70 2.37 2.09 11.38
C SER A 70 1.49 3.24 11.86
N LEU A 71 0.28 2.89 12.30
CA LEU A 71 -0.65 3.78 12.96
C LEU A 71 -1.16 3.08 14.22
N THR A 72 -1.45 3.82 15.29
CA THR A 72 -2.09 3.22 16.46
C THR A 72 -3.48 3.84 16.65
N PRO A 73 -4.57 3.07 16.49
CA PRO A 73 -4.63 1.64 16.13
C PRO A 73 -4.24 1.36 14.67
N ASN A 74 -3.70 0.16 14.39
CA ASN A 74 -3.16 -0.23 13.06
C ASN A 74 -4.16 -0.13 11.89
N GLY A 75 -5.46 0.10 12.16
CA GLY A 75 -6.48 0.30 11.13
C GLY A 75 -6.56 -0.84 10.12
N MET A 76 -7.33 -0.60 9.06
CA MET A 76 -7.37 -1.45 7.87
C MET A 76 -7.63 -0.54 6.67
N ILE A 77 -6.81 -0.64 5.63
CA ILE A 77 -7.03 0.11 4.39
C ILE A 77 -8.22 -0.50 3.67
N SER A 78 -9.28 0.27 3.51
CA SER A 78 -10.31 -0.02 2.50
C SER A 78 -9.83 0.52 1.17
N LEU A 79 -9.58 -0.36 0.19
CA LEU A 79 -9.00 0.01 -1.10
C LEU A 79 -9.78 1.11 -1.83
N LEU A 80 -11.07 1.26 -1.56
CA LEU A 80 -11.96 2.21 -2.23
C LEU A 80 -12.18 3.51 -1.46
N THR A 81 -11.85 3.57 -0.17
CA THR A 81 -12.29 4.68 0.69
C THR A 81 -11.23 5.21 1.65
N ALA A 82 -10.12 4.51 1.85
CA ALA A 82 -9.06 4.97 2.73
C ALA A 82 -8.33 6.19 2.13
N GLY A 83 -8.03 7.16 2.98
CA GLY A 83 -7.05 8.20 2.72
C GLY A 83 -5.83 8.09 3.63
N LYS A 84 -4.84 8.93 3.39
CA LYS A 84 -3.64 9.06 4.24
C LYS A 84 -4.03 9.34 5.70
N GLY A 85 -3.42 8.61 6.63
CA GLY A 85 -3.68 8.72 8.07
C GLY A 85 -4.86 7.89 8.60
N ASP A 86 -5.63 7.21 7.74
CA ASP A 86 -6.79 6.41 8.19
C ASP A 86 -6.38 5.02 8.72
N ALA A 87 -5.37 4.40 8.12
CA ALA A 87 -4.92 3.04 8.45
C ALA A 87 -3.49 2.80 7.97
N SER A 88 -2.79 1.87 8.64
CA SER A 88 -1.48 1.42 8.16
C SER A 88 -1.62 0.49 6.96
N ASP A 89 -0.59 0.42 6.11
CA ASP A 89 -0.56 -0.45 4.93
C ASP A 89 -0.34 -1.93 5.23
N ARG A 90 -0.54 -2.35 6.48
CA ARG A 90 -0.38 -3.73 6.92
C ARG A 90 -1.52 -4.64 6.48
N VAL A 91 -2.76 -4.14 6.58
CA VAL A 91 -3.98 -4.93 6.40
C VAL A 91 -4.93 -4.21 5.45
N TRP A 92 -5.41 -4.95 4.46
CA TRP A 92 -6.17 -4.43 3.34
C TRP A 92 -7.55 -5.07 3.26
N SER A 93 -8.50 -4.37 2.67
CA SER A 93 -9.88 -4.84 2.54
C SER A 93 -10.61 -4.27 1.33
N ASP A 94 -11.60 -5.04 0.91
CA ASP A 94 -12.58 -4.73 -0.13
C ASP A 94 -12.03 -4.52 -1.55
N ALA A 95 -12.93 -4.46 -2.53
CA ALA A 95 -12.70 -4.20 -3.96
C ALA A 95 -12.38 -5.42 -4.85
N PHE A 96 -12.76 -5.24 -6.12
CA PHE A 96 -12.16 -5.96 -7.23
C PHE A 96 -10.86 -5.27 -7.63
N ILE A 97 -9.79 -6.04 -7.75
CA ILE A 97 -8.45 -5.54 -8.06
C ILE A 97 -7.91 -6.06 -9.39
N THR A 98 -7.13 -5.22 -10.06
CA THR A 98 -6.15 -5.63 -11.06
C THR A 98 -4.78 -5.17 -10.61
N ALA A 99 -3.77 -6.03 -10.67
CA ALA A 99 -2.41 -5.69 -10.30
C ALA A 99 -1.45 -6.08 -11.42
N LYS A 100 -0.39 -5.29 -11.62
CA LYS A 100 0.67 -5.58 -12.59
C LYS A 100 2.04 -5.15 -12.06
N THR A 101 3.07 -5.88 -12.45
CA THR A 101 4.46 -5.46 -12.27
C THR A 101 4.73 -4.24 -13.14
N VAL A 102 5.32 -3.20 -12.57
CA VAL A 102 5.75 -2.01 -13.31
C VAL A 102 7.24 -1.74 -13.21
N TRP A 103 7.91 -2.36 -12.23
CA TRP A 103 9.36 -2.36 -12.10
C TRP A 103 9.82 -3.63 -11.38
N LEU A 104 10.98 -4.14 -11.75
CA LEU A 104 11.62 -5.28 -11.08
C LEU A 104 13.14 -5.12 -11.14
N ARG A 105 13.80 -4.94 -10.00
CA ARG A 105 15.27 -4.92 -9.92
C ARG A 105 15.87 -6.26 -9.49
N ALA A 106 15.10 -7.10 -8.80
CA ALA A 106 15.61 -8.38 -8.35
C ALA A 106 16.05 -9.29 -9.51
N ASP A 107 17.19 -9.95 -9.34
CA ASP A 107 17.83 -10.84 -10.35
C ASP A 107 17.08 -12.17 -10.59
N PHE A 108 15.87 -12.33 -10.05
CA PHE A 108 15.12 -13.58 -10.10
C PHE A 108 13.60 -13.35 -10.12
N THR A 109 12.88 -14.36 -10.59
CA THR A 109 11.41 -14.34 -10.65
C THR A 109 10.82 -14.18 -9.26
N GLN A 110 9.94 -13.19 -9.14
CA GLN A 110 9.20 -12.89 -7.93
C GLN A 110 7.77 -13.44 -8.06
N GLN A 111 7.17 -13.84 -6.95
CA GLN A 111 5.75 -14.17 -6.87
C GLN A 111 5.04 -13.08 -6.10
N PHE A 112 3.96 -12.54 -6.65
CA PHE A 112 3.12 -11.56 -5.97
C PHE A 112 1.71 -12.12 -5.78
N GLY A 113 1.14 -11.86 -4.61
CA GLY A 113 -0.16 -12.38 -4.22
C GLY A 113 -0.60 -11.85 -2.87
N PHE A 114 -1.48 -12.59 -2.20
CA PHE A 114 -2.07 -12.16 -0.94
C PHE A 114 -2.30 -13.34 0.01
N ASP A 115 -2.53 -13.04 1.30
CA ASP A 115 -2.94 -14.01 2.32
C ASP A 115 -4.20 -13.50 3.06
N ARG A 116 -5.28 -14.29 2.99
CA ARG A 116 -6.58 -14.04 3.66
C ARG A 116 -6.71 -14.76 5.00
N GLY A 117 -5.60 -15.22 5.58
CA GLY A 117 -5.53 -16.05 6.78
C GLY A 117 -5.50 -17.56 6.52
N ASN A 118 -5.42 -17.98 5.25
CA ASN A 118 -5.37 -19.40 4.85
C ASN A 118 -4.03 -19.76 4.15
N GLY A 119 -3.07 -18.84 4.17
CA GLY A 119 -1.81 -18.96 3.45
C GLY A 119 -1.83 -18.19 2.13
N PHE A 120 -0.70 -18.25 1.44
CA PHE A 120 -0.47 -17.48 0.23
C PHE A 120 -1.29 -17.99 -0.96
N GLU A 121 -1.99 -17.05 -1.58
CA GLU A 121 -2.67 -17.20 -2.85
C GLU A 121 -1.90 -16.39 -3.90
N LEU A 122 -1.34 -17.10 -4.89
CA LEU A 122 -0.59 -16.49 -5.98
C LEU A 122 -1.54 -15.68 -6.88
N LEU A 123 -1.18 -14.43 -7.17
CA LEU A 123 -1.85 -13.60 -8.17
C LEU A 123 -1.14 -13.69 -9.52
N PHE A 124 0.20 -13.54 -9.54
CA PHE A 124 1.05 -13.75 -10.71
C PHE A 124 2.52 -13.95 -10.34
N ASP A 125 3.27 -14.54 -11.27
CA ASP A 125 4.74 -14.47 -11.29
C ASP A 125 5.18 -13.19 -12.03
N ALA A 126 6.11 -12.45 -11.45
CA ALA A 126 6.75 -11.27 -12.02
C ALA A 126 8.14 -11.62 -12.57
N PHE A 127 8.42 -11.23 -13.81
CA PHE A 127 9.68 -11.49 -14.49
C PHE A 127 10.10 -10.29 -15.34
N GLY A 128 11.38 -10.20 -15.69
CA GLY A 128 11.96 -9.10 -16.46
C GLY A 128 13.04 -8.37 -15.68
N GLU A 129 13.36 -7.15 -16.09
CA GLU A 129 14.34 -6.28 -15.41
C GLU A 129 13.97 -4.81 -15.68
N TYR A 130 14.08 -3.98 -14.64
CA TYR A 130 13.72 -2.56 -14.63
C TYR A 130 12.29 -2.33 -15.16
N GLU A 131 12.10 -1.51 -16.20
CA GLU A 131 10.82 -1.26 -16.83
C GLU A 131 10.37 -2.34 -17.81
N ASN A 132 11.26 -3.27 -18.21
CA ASN A 132 10.97 -4.32 -19.18
C ASN A 132 10.45 -5.57 -18.49
N VAL A 133 9.31 -5.42 -17.82
CA VAL A 133 8.74 -6.42 -16.92
C VAL A 133 7.37 -6.90 -17.35
N THR A 134 6.96 -7.99 -16.72
CA THR A 134 5.68 -8.67 -16.92
C THR A 134 5.18 -9.23 -15.60
N GLY A 135 3.95 -9.76 -15.62
CA GLY A 135 3.24 -10.21 -14.43
C GLY A 135 2.03 -9.33 -14.24
N GLU A 136 0.86 -9.93 -14.42
CA GLU A 136 -0.41 -9.25 -14.20
C GLU A 136 -1.44 -10.27 -13.72
N GLY A 137 -2.38 -9.80 -12.91
CA GLY A 137 -3.45 -10.64 -12.39
C GLY A 137 -4.60 -9.81 -11.86
N SER A 138 -5.71 -10.48 -11.58
CA SER A 138 -6.89 -9.87 -10.99
C SER A 138 -7.51 -10.80 -9.97
N ALA A 139 -8.13 -10.23 -8.95
CA ALA A 139 -8.83 -10.96 -7.92
C ALA A 139 -10.05 -10.18 -7.46
N ASP A 140 -11.10 -10.91 -7.12
CA ASP A 140 -12.23 -10.36 -6.38
C ASP A 140 -11.97 -10.55 -4.88
N LEU A 141 -11.72 -9.42 -4.20
CA LEU A 141 -11.45 -9.34 -2.76
C LEU A 141 -12.56 -8.55 -2.05
N THR A 142 -13.72 -8.42 -2.70
CA THR A 142 -14.85 -7.67 -2.15
C THR A 142 -15.34 -8.32 -0.86
N GLY A 143 -15.42 -7.52 0.20
CA GLY A 143 -15.80 -7.99 1.54
C GLY A 143 -14.76 -8.86 2.24
N GLU A 144 -13.58 -9.05 1.66
CA GLU A 144 -12.48 -9.82 2.25
C GLU A 144 -11.48 -8.91 2.98
N THR A 145 -10.62 -9.52 3.78
CA THR A 145 -9.47 -8.90 4.42
C THR A 145 -8.23 -9.70 4.10
N TRP A 146 -7.14 -9.04 3.72
CA TRP A 146 -5.90 -9.72 3.34
C TRP A 146 -4.67 -8.89 3.68
N ARG A 147 -3.52 -9.50 3.43
CA ARG A 147 -2.19 -8.88 3.43
C ARG A 147 -1.54 -9.15 2.09
N TRP A 148 -0.78 -8.19 1.58
CA TRP A 148 0.04 -8.44 0.40
C TRP A 148 1.20 -9.34 0.78
N VAL A 149 1.57 -10.23 -0.14
CA VAL A 149 2.68 -11.14 0.07
C VAL A 149 3.50 -11.23 -1.21
N ARG A 150 4.81 -11.04 -1.07
CA ARG A 150 5.80 -11.36 -2.09
C ARG A 150 6.55 -12.63 -1.68
N ARG A 151 6.89 -13.49 -2.64
CA ARG A 151 7.72 -14.69 -2.41
C ARG A 151 8.78 -14.87 -3.49
N ASP A 152 9.87 -15.55 -3.14
CA ASP A 152 10.75 -16.17 -4.13
C ASP A 152 9.97 -17.24 -4.90
N GLN A 153 10.35 -17.52 -6.15
CA GLN A 153 9.69 -18.55 -6.97
C GLN A 153 9.68 -19.96 -6.32
N ASP A 154 10.69 -20.29 -5.51
CA ASP A 154 10.76 -21.56 -4.78
C ASP A 154 10.04 -21.53 -3.42
N GLY A 155 9.48 -20.39 -3.05
CA GLY A 155 8.78 -20.15 -1.79
C GLY A 155 9.66 -20.12 -0.55
N THR A 156 10.99 -20.09 -0.70
CA THR A 156 11.93 -20.13 0.45
C THR A 156 11.96 -18.83 1.25
N ARG A 157 11.74 -17.69 0.60
CA ARG A 157 11.55 -16.38 1.24
C ARG A 157 10.16 -15.85 0.93
N ALA A 158 9.54 -15.27 1.95
CA ALA A 158 8.23 -14.64 1.85
C ALA A 158 8.20 -13.39 2.72
N TRP A 159 7.71 -12.29 2.15
CA TRP A 159 7.57 -10.99 2.80
C TRP A 159 6.11 -10.54 2.70
N SER A 160 5.52 -10.25 3.86
CA SER A 160 4.15 -9.80 4.06
C SER A 160 4.14 -8.30 4.28
N SER A 161 3.04 -7.65 3.88
CA SER A 161 2.74 -6.26 4.26
C SER A 161 2.61 -6.08 5.78
N ASP A 162 2.41 -7.15 6.54
CA ASP A 162 2.40 -7.11 8.00
C ASP A 162 3.78 -7.49 8.55
N PRO A 163 4.56 -6.54 9.12
CA PRO A 163 5.86 -6.84 9.71
C PRO A 163 5.81 -7.94 10.77
N GLY A 164 4.69 -8.11 11.47
CA GLY A 164 4.52 -9.19 12.45
C GLY A 164 4.54 -10.59 11.85
N GLN A 165 4.43 -10.72 10.52
CA GLN A 165 4.51 -11.97 9.78
C GLN A 165 5.84 -12.17 9.05
N ASN A 166 6.71 -11.15 9.05
CA ASN A 166 8.03 -11.22 8.42
C ASN A 166 9.03 -11.92 9.36
N PRO A 167 9.88 -12.83 8.85
CA PRO A 167 10.84 -13.55 9.68
C PRO A 167 11.79 -12.67 10.52
N ASP A 168 12.08 -11.44 10.06
CA ASP A 168 12.93 -10.47 10.75
C ASP A 168 12.14 -9.36 11.47
N PHE A 169 10.80 -9.41 11.45
CA PHE A 169 9.88 -8.43 12.02
C PHE A 169 10.01 -7.01 11.44
N LEU A 170 10.63 -6.86 10.28
CA LEU A 170 10.80 -5.57 9.63
C LEU A 170 9.69 -5.31 8.61
N ASP A 171 9.55 -4.04 8.26
CA ASP A 171 8.77 -3.67 7.09
C ASP A 171 9.58 -3.92 5.82
N HIS A 172 8.90 -4.48 4.82
CA HIS A 172 9.40 -4.82 3.50
C HIS A 172 8.49 -4.25 2.40
N MET A 173 7.55 -3.37 2.76
CA MET A 173 6.61 -2.79 1.83
C MET A 173 6.51 -1.28 2.04
N VAL A 174 6.40 -0.55 0.94
CA VAL A 174 6.15 0.88 0.92
C VAL A 174 5.00 1.14 -0.04
N THR A 175 3.95 1.80 0.45
CA THR A 175 2.74 2.06 -0.31
C THR A 175 2.55 3.53 -0.63
N TYR A 176 2.26 3.84 -1.89
CA TYR A 176 1.72 5.12 -2.34
C TYR A 176 0.31 4.95 -2.90
N GLN A 177 -0.60 5.86 -2.60
CA GLN A 177 -1.81 6.07 -3.39
C GLN A 177 -1.52 7.08 -4.50
N VAL A 178 -1.90 6.76 -5.72
CA VAL A 178 -1.67 7.62 -6.88
C VAL A 178 -2.97 8.31 -7.29
N ASP A 179 -2.96 9.63 -7.17
CA ASP A 179 -4.09 10.52 -7.47
C ASP A 179 -3.85 11.31 -8.76
N GLY A 180 -4.90 11.97 -9.26
CA GLY A 180 -4.83 12.81 -10.46
C GLY A 180 -4.88 12.04 -11.79
N LEU A 181 -5.00 10.71 -11.73
CA LEU A 181 -5.11 9.86 -12.91
C LEU A 181 -6.50 9.96 -13.54
N ASN A 182 -6.56 10.07 -14.87
CA ASN A 182 -7.83 10.10 -15.62
C ASN A 182 -8.43 8.70 -15.80
N ARG A 183 -8.68 7.98 -14.69
CA ARG A 183 -9.33 6.67 -14.64
C ARG A 183 -10.24 6.56 -13.43
N THR A 184 -11.27 5.72 -13.51
CA THR A 184 -12.20 5.45 -12.41
C THR A 184 -11.59 4.46 -11.42
N GLY A 185 -11.80 4.64 -10.13
CA GLY A 185 -11.26 3.75 -9.09
C GLY A 185 -10.11 4.40 -8.34
N VAL A 186 -9.37 3.61 -7.56
CA VAL A 186 -8.20 4.06 -6.80
C VAL A 186 -6.99 3.29 -7.29
N THR A 187 -5.85 3.96 -7.43
CA THR A 187 -4.58 3.33 -7.82
C THR A 187 -3.61 3.41 -6.65
N TYR A 188 -2.93 2.31 -6.38
CA TYR A 188 -1.83 2.22 -5.45
C TYR A 188 -0.57 1.77 -6.19
N LEU A 189 0.58 2.23 -5.72
CA LEU A 189 1.89 1.78 -6.15
C LEU A 189 2.60 1.19 -4.92
N ILE A 190 2.95 -0.08 -5.00
CA ILE A 190 3.53 -0.85 -3.89
C ILE A 190 4.97 -1.17 -4.25
N PHE A 191 5.91 -0.72 -3.42
CA PHE A 191 7.34 -0.96 -3.47
C PHE A 191 7.70 -2.03 -2.45
N ILE A 192 8.54 -2.99 -2.81
CA ILE A 192 8.85 -4.17 -1.97
C ILE A 192 10.35 -4.41 -1.94
N GLU A 193 10.86 -4.70 -0.75
CA GLU A 193 12.23 -5.12 -0.46
C GLU A 193 12.32 -6.65 -0.32
N ASP A 194 13.34 -7.27 -0.91
CA ASP A 194 13.49 -8.71 -1.01
C ASP A 194 14.54 -9.30 -0.05
N LEU A 195 15.36 -8.43 0.54
CA LEU A 195 16.44 -8.82 1.45
C LEU A 195 16.08 -8.68 2.93
N TYR A 196 16.58 -9.63 3.72
CA TYR A 196 16.54 -9.55 5.18
C TYR A 196 17.23 -8.29 5.70
N GLY A 197 16.71 -7.68 6.76
CA GLY A 197 17.42 -6.59 7.43
C GLY A 197 18.56 -7.08 8.33
N SER A 198 19.80 -6.66 8.02
CA SER A 198 20.88 -6.59 9.01
C SER A 198 20.94 -5.18 9.60
N HIS A 199 20.40 -5.00 10.80
CA HIS A 199 20.62 -3.80 11.59
C HIS A 199 22.00 -3.86 12.26
N THR A 200 23.09 -3.67 11.50
CA THR A 200 24.41 -3.51 12.11
C THR A 200 24.77 -2.03 12.18
N THR A 201 25.26 -1.61 13.35
CA THR A 201 25.71 -0.26 13.67
C THR A 201 26.91 0.22 12.83
N ASP A 202 27.44 -0.65 11.97
CA ASP A 202 28.71 -0.45 11.27
C ASP A 202 28.53 -0.12 9.76
N GLY A 203 27.32 0.30 9.35
CA GLY A 203 27.13 1.11 8.14
C GLY A 203 26.77 0.36 6.86
N GLY A 204 25.65 -0.36 6.87
CA GLY A 204 25.07 -0.94 5.65
C GLY A 204 23.55 -0.88 5.61
N PHE A 205 22.95 0.32 5.70
CA PHE A 205 21.51 0.58 5.45
C PHE A 205 21.15 0.53 3.95
N SER A 206 21.90 -0.24 3.19
CA SER A 206 22.32 0.21 1.87
C SER A 206 21.49 -0.33 0.71
N ASP A 207 20.54 -1.19 1.05
CA ASP A 207 19.70 -2.01 0.17
C ASP A 207 18.30 -2.06 0.77
N ARG A 208 17.79 -0.89 1.18
CA ARG A 208 16.39 -0.68 1.59
C ARG A 208 15.84 0.52 0.85
N ASP A 209 16.10 0.49 -0.45
CA ASP A 209 15.55 1.37 -1.46
C ASP A 209 14.19 0.86 -1.97
N PHE A 210 13.74 -0.33 -1.52
CA PHE A 210 12.43 -0.92 -1.80
C PHE A 210 12.10 -1.01 -3.30
N ASP A 211 13.10 -1.13 -4.16
CA ASP A 211 12.93 -1.15 -5.61
C ASP A 211 13.08 -2.55 -6.24
N ASP A 212 13.21 -3.61 -5.42
CA ASP A 212 13.32 -4.98 -5.90
C ASP A 212 12.10 -5.42 -6.71
N LEU A 213 10.91 -5.05 -6.26
CA LEU A 213 9.63 -5.29 -6.96
C LEU A 213 8.67 -4.13 -6.73
N VAL A 214 8.14 -3.58 -7.84
CA VAL A 214 7.11 -2.53 -7.78
C VAL A 214 5.86 -2.94 -8.55
N ILE A 215 4.71 -2.85 -7.87
CA ILE A 215 3.40 -3.27 -8.36
C ILE A 215 2.45 -2.08 -8.43
N GLU A 216 1.83 -1.85 -9.58
CA GLU A 216 0.65 -0.98 -9.68
C GLU A 216 -0.60 -1.82 -9.40
N VAL A 217 -1.34 -1.47 -8.34
CA VAL A 217 -2.64 -2.06 -8.01
C VAL A 217 -3.73 -1.05 -8.33
N HIS A 218 -4.75 -1.49 -9.07
CA HIS A 218 -5.92 -0.69 -9.37
C HIS A 218 -7.17 -1.34 -8.79
N ALA A 219 -7.85 -0.61 -7.90
CA ALA A 219 -9.05 -1.02 -7.21
C ALA A 219 -10.28 -0.37 -7.85
N THR A 220 -11.28 -1.18 -8.18
CA THR A 220 -12.55 -0.72 -8.74
C THR A 220 -13.72 -1.15 -7.87
N PRO A 221 -14.77 -0.31 -7.71
CA PRO A 221 -16.01 -0.75 -7.09
C PRO A 221 -16.61 -1.90 -7.90
N GLU A 222 -17.27 -2.86 -7.23
CA GLU A 222 -17.91 -3.96 -7.94
C GLU A 222 -18.88 -3.44 -9.03
N PRO A 223 -18.85 -4.04 -10.24
CA PRO A 223 -19.75 -3.65 -11.34
C PRO A 223 -21.24 -3.69 -10.97
N ALA A 224 -21.63 -4.56 -10.02
CA ALA A 224 -23.01 -4.72 -9.58
C ALA A 224 -23.57 -3.47 -8.89
N THR A 225 -22.74 -2.77 -8.11
CA THR A 225 -23.12 -1.53 -7.40
C THR A 225 -23.47 -0.41 -8.38
N ALA A 226 -22.71 -0.28 -9.48
CA ALA A 226 -22.98 0.71 -10.52
C ALA A 226 -24.31 0.45 -11.24
N MET A 227 -24.63 -0.82 -11.49
CA MET A 227 -25.89 -1.22 -12.14
C MET A 227 -27.11 -1.02 -11.24
N LEU A 228 -26.99 -1.23 -9.92
CA LEU A 228 -28.11 -1.03 -8.99
C LEU A 228 -28.54 0.44 -8.90
N VAL A 229 -27.59 1.38 -8.89
CA VAL A 229 -27.89 2.83 -8.86
C VAL A 229 -28.60 3.27 -10.15
N LEU A 230 -28.12 2.81 -11.31
CA LEU A 230 -28.74 3.13 -12.60
C LEU A 230 -30.12 2.47 -12.77
N GLY A 231 -30.27 1.22 -12.35
CA GLY A 231 -31.54 0.49 -12.39
C GLY A 231 -32.60 1.09 -11.46
N GLY A 232 -32.20 1.49 -10.24
CA GLY A 232 -33.08 2.14 -9.28
C GLY A 232 -33.59 3.51 -9.74
N ALA A 233 -32.71 4.32 -10.33
CA ALA A 233 -33.08 5.64 -10.87
C ALA A 233 -34.10 5.53 -12.02
N MET A 234 -33.94 4.53 -12.90
CA MET A 234 -34.87 4.26 -14.00
C MET A 234 -36.26 3.83 -13.51
N ILE A 235 -36.34 3.01 -12.46
CA ILE A 235 -37.61 2.58 -11.87
C ILE A 235 -38.31 3.74 -11.15
N ALA A 236 -37.57 4.60 -10.44
CA ALA A 236 -38.11 5.78 -9.78
C ALA A 236 -38.67 6.81 -10.78
N LEU A 237 -38.01 6.99 -11.93
CA LEU A 237 -38.50 7.85 -13.01
C LEU A 237 -39.74 7.29 -13.70
N ARG A 238 -39.86 5.96 -13.81
CA ARG A 238 -41.05 5.31 -14.40
C ARG A 238 -42.29 5.40 -13.52
N ARG A 239 -42.14 5.49 -12.19
CA ARG A 239 -43.24 5.65 -11.23
C ARG A 239 -43.80 7.08 -11.13
N ARG A 240 -43.14 8.07 -11.75
CA ARG A 240 -43.59 9.48 -11.78
C ARG A 240 -44.34 9.87 -13.06
N ARG A 241 -44.67 8.91 -13.92
CA ARG A 241 -45.58 9.08 -15.06
C ARG A 241 -46.84 8.27 -14.80
#